data_AF-A0A3C1XSS0-F1
#
_entry.id   AF-A0A3C1XSS0-F1
#
_cell.length_a   1.000
_cell.length_b   1.000
_cell.length_c   1.000
_cell.angle_alpha   90.00
_cell.angle_beta   90.00
_cell.angle_gamma   90.00
#
_symmetry.space_group_name_H-M   'P 1'
#
loop_
_entity.id
_entity.type
_entity.pdbx_description
1 polymer ?
#
loop_
_entity_poly.entity_id
_entity_poly.type
_entity_poly.pdbx_seq_one_letter_code
_entity_poly.pdbx_strand_id
1 'polypeptide(L)'
;MPRVIPRFVFPLFVTLTAVLAGCSSPKPVYEREDFAESNTFSRSVPAASSAACDAGRRALLSQGYLIDKYEPSRVTGHKNFEGEDGQHTQISFNVECASDGSGNDRATVFANAVQDRYSIKRTGNSASVGVSVLGQVSMPFGGSDDSLVKTASQTVTRPKFYDGFFQLLQRFLPDAQAAAAPHEPPVRTKGAA
;
A
#
# COMPACT_ATOMS: atom_id res chain seq x y z
N MET A 1 47.13 78.48 -16.04
CA MET A 1 47.18 77.77 -17.34
C MET A 1 46.05 76.74 -17.39
N PRO A 2 45.35 76.58 -18.51
CA PRO A 2 44.15 75.74 -18.66
C PRO A 2 44.50 74.31 -19.12
N ARG A 3 43.59 73.34 -18.88
CA ARG A 3 43.21 72.21 -19.76
C ARG A 3 42.29 71.25 -18.98
N VAL A 4 40.98 71.30 -19.19
CA VAL A 4 40.16 70.65 -20.25
C VAL A 4 40.16 69.11 -20.12
N ILE A 5 38.96 68.60 -19.84
CA ILE A 5 38.49 67.21 -19.65
C ILE A 5 38.61 66.40 -20.97
N PRO A 6 38.55 65.06 -20.91
CA PRO A 6 37.57 64.41 -21.78
C PRO A 6 36.73 63.34 -21.06
N ARG A 7 35.43 63.39 -21.37
CA ARG A 7 34.39 62.42 -21.07
C ARG A 7 34.53 61.27 -22.08
N PHE A 8 34.48 60.02 -21.63
CA PHE A 8 34.26 58.87 -22.51
C PHE A 8 32.90 58.25 -22.24
N VAL A 9 32.20 57.98 -23.34
CA VAL A 9 30.79 57.62 -23.49
C VAL A 9 30.72 56.15 -23.94
N PHE A 10 29.88 55.35 -23.24
CA PHE A 10 29.22 54.07 -23.64
C PHE A 10 30.11 52.85 -24.05
N PRO A 11 29.66 51.56 -24.01
CA PRO A 11 28.26 51.11 -24.08
C PRO A 11 27.82 49.86 -23.26
N LEU A 12 26.48 49.74 -23.10
CA LEU A 12 25.66 48.54 -23.37
C LEU A 12 26.16 47.17 -22.81
N PHE A 13 25.68 46.78 -21.62
CA PHE A 13 25.54 45.36 -21.28
C PHE A 13 24.05 45.05 -21.02
N VAL A 14 23.40 44.59 -22.09
CA VAL A 14 22.07 43.98 -22.08
C VAL A 14 22.19 42.68 -21.30
N THR A 15 21.85 42.69 -20.01
CA THR A 15 21.64 41.47 -19.23
C THR A 15 20.29 40.87 -19.61
N LEU A 16 20.34 40.00 -20.62
CA LEU A 16 19.29 39.10 -21.05
C LEU A 16 19.03 38.07 -19.93
N THR A 17 18.19 38.38 -18.96
CA THR A 17 17.64 37.37 -18.03
C THR A 17 16.59 36.56 -18.77
N ALA A 18 17.04 35.52 -19.45
CA ALA A 18 16.20 34.48 -20.02
C ALA A 18 15.42 33.79 -18.88
N VAL A 19 14.12 34.07 -18.82
CA VAL A 19 13.16 33.30 -18.03
C VAL A 19 13.04 31.93 -18.69
N LEU A 20 13.82 30.95 -18.23
CA LEU A 20 13.55 29.54 -18.52
C LEU A 20 12.30 29.13 -17.73
N ALA A 21 11.13 29.30 -18.35
CA ALA A 21 9.93 28.58 -17.97
C ALA A 21 10.17 27.10 -18.27
N GLY A 22 10.61 26.36 -17.25
CA GLY A 22 10.71 24.91 -17.30
C GLY A 22 9.34 24.27 -17.41
N CYS A 23 8.91 23.95 -18.64
CA CYS A 23 7.83 23.00 -18.88
C CYS A 23 8.31 21.59 -18.47
N SER A 24 8.07 21.21 -17.22
CA SER A 24 8.25 19.82 -16.78
C SER A 24 7.01 19.03 -17.19
N SER A 25 7.07 18.35 -18.33
CA SER A 25 6.10 17.30 -18.67
C SER A 25 6.07 16.23 -17.56
N PRO A 26 4.90 15.72 -17.15
CA PRO A 26 4.82 14.68 -16.14
C PRO A 26 5.52 13.41 -16.66
N LYS A 27 6.58 13.00 -15.96
CA LYS A 27 7.34 11.79 -16.30
C LYS A 27 6.45 10.54 -16.19
N PRO A 28 6.63 9.56 -17.10
CA PRO A 28 5.86 8.31 -17.07
C PRO A 28 6.05 7.58 -15.74
N VAL A 29 5.00 6.89 -15.27
CA VAL A 29 4.95 6.29 -13.92
C VAL A 29 6.08 5.26 -13.68
N TYR A 30 6.56 4.58 -14.73
CA TYR A 30 7.66 3.61 -14.61
C TYR A 30 9.01 4.26 -14.22
N GLU A 31 9.24 5.54 -14.53
CA GLU A 31 10.47 6.25 -14.15
C GLU A 31 10.46 6.72 -12.69
N ARG A 32 9.34 6.57 -11.99
CA ARG A 32 9.22 6.79 -10.54
C ARG A 32 9.45 5.51 -9.72
N GLU A 33 9.52 4.36 -10.38
CA GLU A 33 9.86 3.09 -9.73
C GLU A 33 11.38 3.05 -9.57
N ASP A 34 11.82 3.41 -8.37
CA ASP A 34 13.22 3.29 -7.98
C ASP A 34 13.44 1.88 -7.42
N PHE A 35 14.06 1.00 -8.21
CA PHE A 35 14.51 -0.33 -7.75
C PHE A 35 15.74 -0.24 -6.83
N ALA A 36 15.95 0.90 -6.17
CA ALA A 36 16.91 1.02 -5.09
C ALA A 36 16.55 0.02 -3.98
N GLU A 37 17.56 -0.51 -3.29
CA GLU A 37 17.43 -1.37 -2.10
C GLU A 37 16.71 -0.64 -0.96
N SER A 38 15.40 -0.42 -1.10
CA SER A 38 14.57 0.04 -0.01
C SER A 38 14.17 -1.20 0.78
N ASN A 39 14.78 -1.38 1.94
CA ASN A 39 14.37 -2.42 2.87
C ASN A 39 12.92 -2.20 3.36
N THR A 40 12.20 -1.15 2.97
CA THR A 40 10.84 -0.82 3.44
C THR A 40 9.88 -2.02 3.41
N PHE A 41 9.95 -2.86 2.38
CA PHE A 41 9.02 -3.96 2.14
C PHE A 41 9.55 -5.34 2.59
N SER A 42 10.79 -5.44 3.08
CA SER A 42 11.40 -6.72 3.42
C SER A 42 12.20 -6.71 4.72
N ARG A 43 12.15 -7.84 5.45
CA ARG A 43 12.98 -8.09 6.63
C ARG A 43 13.34 -9.57 6.71
N SER A 44 14.61 -9.88 6.95
CA SER A 44 15.05 -11.25 7.26
C SER A 44 14.85 -11.57 8.73
N VAL A 45 14.40 -12.78 9.02
CA VAL A 45 14.14 -13.30 10.37
C VAL A 45 14.84 -14.64 10.58
N PRO A 46 15.31 -14.94 11.81
CA PRO A 46 15.91 -16.22 12.15
C PRO A 46 14.82 -17.26 12.45
N ALA A 47 13.96 -17.55 11.47
CA ALA A 47 12.88 -18.52 11.57
C ALA A 47 12.65 -19.22 10.24
N ALA A 48 12.08 -20.43 10.29
CA ALA A 48 11.52 -21.08 9.10
C ALA A 48 10.43 -20.22 8.45
N SER A 49 10.28 -20.35 7.13
CA SER A 49 9.27 -19.59 6.37
C SER A 49 7.85 -19.81 6.91
N SER A 50 7.52 -21.03 7.31
CA SER A 50 6.23 -21.38 7.94
C SER A 50 5.99 -20.64 9.26
N ALA A 51 6.99 -20.60 10.14
CA ALA A 51 6.91 -19.87 11.40
C ALA A 51 6.86 -18.35 11.18
N ALA A 52 7.62 -17.84 10.21
CA ALA A 52 7.59 -16.42 9.84
C ALA A 52 6.21 -15.98 9.32
N CYS A 53 5.58 -16.82 8.49
CA CYS A 53 4.24 -16.53 7.96
C CYS A 53 3.14 -16.75 9.01
N ASP A 54 3.27 -17.72 9.92
CA ASP A 54 2.36 -17.84 11.08
C ASP A 54 2.44 -16.60 11.98
N ALA A 55 3.64 -16.08 12.24
CA ALA A 55 3.85 -14.83 12.96
C ALA A 55 3.24 -13.63 12.23
N GLY A 56 3.40 -13.56 10.91
CA GLY A 56 2.75 -12.56 10.06
C GLY A 56 1.23 -12.63 10.13
N ARG A 57 0.64 -13.83 10.11
CA ARG A 57 -0.81 -14.04 10.30
C ARG A 57 -1.27 -13.49 11.64
N ARG A 58 -0.57 -13.80 12.73
CA ARG A 58 -0.88 -13.30 14.08
C ARG A 58 -0.77 -11.78 14.16
N ALA A 59 0.25 -11.20 13.52
CA ALA A 59 0.43 -9.75 13.45
C ALA A 59 -0.77 -9.08 12.75
N LEU A 60 -1.19 -9.59 11.60
CA LEU A 60 -2.36 -9.08 10.87
C LEU A 60 -3.65 -9.19 11.69
N LEU A 61 -3.91 -10.36 12.29
CA LEU A 61 -5.06 -10.59 13.16
C LEU A 61 -5.08 -9.62 14.34
N SER A 62 -3.92 -9.33 14.94
CA SER A 62 -3.82 -8.40 16.09
C SER A 62 -4.19 -6.95 15.72
N GLN A 63 -4.09 -6.57 14.44
CA GLN A 63 -4.47 -5.26 13.93
C GLN A 63 -5.91 -5.23 13.38
N GLY A 64 -6.65 -6.33 13.49
CA GLY A 64 -8.02 -6.47 13.00
C GLY A 64 -8.13 -6.66 11.49
N TYR A 65 -7.12 -7.25 10.85
CA TYR A 65 -7.25 -7.74 9.47
C TYR A 65 -7.98 -9.09 9.45
N LEU A 66 -8.85 -9.27 8.45
CA LEU A 66 -9.45 -10.56 8.12
C LEU A 66 -8.47 -11.31 7.22
N ILE A 67 -8.18 -12.57 7.55
CA ILE A 67 -7.27 -13.41 6.76
C ILE A 67 -8.05 -14.05 5.62
N ASP A 68 -7.65 -13.77 4.38
CA ASP A 68 -8.23 -14.35 3.18
C ASP A 68 -7.61 -15.72 2.86
N LYS A 69 -6.29 -15.81 3.04
CA LYS A 69 -5.51 -17.00 2.67
C LYS A 69 -4.31 -17.18 3.58
N TYR A 70 -4.04 -18.42 3.97
CA TYR A 70 -2.92 -18.78 4.83
C TYR A 70 -2.24 -20.05 4.31
N GLU A 71 -0.98 -19.91 3.91
CA GLU A 71 -0.06 -20.96 3.49
C GLU A 71 1.25 -20.90 4.30
N PRO A 72 2.07 -21.97 4.28
CA PRO A 72 3.40 -21.96 4.88
C PRO A 72 4.34 -20.86 4.34
N SER A 73 4.16 -20.41 3.10
CA SER A 73 4.98 -19.35 2.51
C SER A 73 4.24 -18.04 2.29
N ARG A 74 2.93 -17.96 2.55
CA ARG A 74 2.14 -16.79 2.17
C ARG A 74 0.96 -16.55 3.11
N VAL A 75 0.70 -15.29 3.41
CA VAL A 75 -0.51 -14.85 4.12
C VAL A 75 -1.08 -13.65 3.41
N THR A 76 -2.39 -13.67 3.14
CA THR A 76 -3.10 -12.50 2.64
C THR A 76 -4.26 -12.17 3.55
N GLY A 77 -4.53 -10.88 3.72
CA GLY A 77 -5.68 -10.43 4.48
C GLY A 77 -6.08 -9.01 4.11
N HIS A 78 -7.28 -8.60 4.49
CA HIS A 78 -7.78 -7.27 4.23
C HIS A 78 -8.41 -6.64 5.46
N LYS A 79 -8.48 -5.31 5.44
CA LYS A 79 -9.21 -4.51 6.44
C LYS A 79 -9.97 -3.41 5.75
N ASN A 80 -11.26 -3.31 6.06
CA ASN A 80 -12.16 -2.29 5.54
C ASN A 80 -12.19 -1.09 6.50
N PHE A 81 -12.22 0.10 5.92
CA PHE A 81 -12.33 1.37 6.60
C PHE A 81 -13.52 2.14 6.00
N GLU A 82 -14.44 2.54 6.87
CA GLU A 82 -15.53 3.45 6.52
C GLU A 82 -15.04 4.87 6.77
N GLY A 83 -14.89 5.66 5.70
CA GLY A 83 -14.59 7.09 5.81
C GLY A 83 -15.85 7.90 6.14
N GLU A 84 -15.70 9.02 6.84
CA GLU A 84 -16.81 9.92 7.22
C GLU A 84 -17.63 10.41 6.01
N ASP A 85 -17.04 10.45 4.81
CA ASP A 85 -17.68 10.90 3.57
C ASP A 85 -18.47 9.79 2.83
N GLY A 86 -18.73 8.64 3.46
CA GLY A 86 -19.33 7.47 2.79
C GLY A 86 -18.39 6.78 1.80
N GLN A 87 -17.09 7.06 1.90
CA GLN A 87 -16.06 6.46 1.06
C GLN A 87 -15.58 5.15 1.68
N HIS A 88 -15.81 4.03 1.00
CA HIS A 88 -15.29 2.73 1.41
C HIS A 88 -13.84 2.58 0.93
N THR A 89 -12.92 2.42 1.88
CA THR A 89 -11.51 2.14 1.61
C THR A 89 -11.17 0.77 2.14
N GLN A 90 -10.50 -0.05 1.32
CA GLN A 90 -10.00 -1.36 1.75
C GLN A 90 -8.48 -1.36 1.67
N ILE A 91 -7.81 -1.88 2.70
CA ILE A 91 -6.37 -2.18 2.64
C ILE A 91 -6.21 -3.69 2.56
N SER A 92 -5.67 -4.16 1.44
CA SER A 92 -5.30 -5.56 1.22
C SER A 92 -3.81 -5.73 1.48
N PHE A 93 -3.46 -6.58 2.43
CA PHE A 93 -2.10 -6.87 2.86
C PHE A 93 -1.69 -8.26 2.36
N ASN A 94 -0.50 -8.34 1.78
CA ASN A 94 0.12 -9.56 1.29
C ASN A 94 1.46 -9.73 1.98
N VAL A 95 1.69 -10.89 2.57
CA VAL A 95 2.92 -11.31 3.21
C VAL A 95 3.41 -12.56 2.50
N GLU A 96 4.64 -12.55 1.99
CA GLU A 96 5.30 -13.70 1.39
C GLU A 96 6.58 -14.00 2.21
N CYS A 97 6.78 -15.25 2.60
CA CYS A 97 7.90 -15.70 3.39
C CYS A 97 8.75 -16.66 2.55
N ALA A 98 9.90 -16.18 2.08
CA ALA A 98 10.85 -16.98 1.32
C ALA A 98 11.93 -17.54 2.24
N SER A 99 12.27 -18.82 2.09
CA SER A 99 13.42 -19.42 2.81
C SER A 99 14.73 -18.92 2.21
N ASP A 100 15.70 -18.56 3.06
CA ASP A 100 17.00 -18.02 2.62
C ASP A 100 17.97 -19.12 2.12
N GLY A 101 17.58 -20.40 2.15
CA GLY A 101 18.40 -21.51 1.64
C GLY A 101 18.19 -22.84 2.37
N SER A 102 19.15 -23.75 2.23
CA SER A 102 19.06 -25.18 2.60
C SER A 102 18.82 -25.47 4.08
N GLY A 103 19.03 -24.50 4.97
CA GLY A 103 18.88 -24.68 6.41
C GLY A 103 17.44 -24.57 6.92
N ASN A 104 16.50 -23.95 6.19
CA ASN A 104 15.15 -23.61 6.68
C ASN A 104 15.10 -22.89 8.05
N ASP A 105 16.22 -22.40 8.58
CA ASP A 105 16.31 -21.72 9.87
C ASP A 105 16.23 -20.19 9.73
N ARG A 106 16.23 -19.69 8.49
CA ARG A 106 16.13 -18.28 8.16
C ARG A 106 15.19 -18.06 6.98
N ALA A 107 14.43 -16.99 7.05
CA ALA A 107 13.50 -16.60 6.01
C ALA A 107 13.49 -15.08 5.86
N THR A 108 13.28 -14.62 4.63
CA THR A 108 13.01 -13.23 4.32
C THR A 108 11.52 -13.05 4.11
N VAL A 109 10.94 -12.13 4.88
CA VAL A 109 9.53 -11.76 4.82
C VAL A 109 9.38 -10.53 3.96
N PHE A 110 8.60 -10.65 2.89
CA PHE A 110 8.20 -9.58 2.00
C PHE A 110 6.76 -9.18 2.30
N ALA A 111 6.52 -7.90 2.54
CA ALA A 111 5.23 -7.35 2.89
C ALA A 111 4.82 -6.27 1.86
N ASN A 112 3.61 -6.37 1.34
CA ASN A 112 3.03 -5.39 0.44
C ASN A 112 1.58 -5.10 0.84
N ALA A 113 1.23 -3.83 0.97
CA ALA A 113 -0.13 -3.40 1.20
C ALA A 113 -0.63 -2.51 0.06
N VAL A 114 -1.81 -2.83 -0.45
CA VAL A 114 -2.50 -2.07 -1.49
C VAL A 114 -3.77 -1.49 -0.89
N GLN A 115 -3.95 -0.19 -1.04
CA GLN A 115 -5.17 0.52 -0.68
C GLN A 115 -6.04 0.68 -1.92
N ASP A 116 -7.24 0.10 -1.87
CA ASP A 116 -8.27 0.27 -2.86
C ASP A 116 -9.29 1.30 -2.37
N ARG A 117 -9.52 2.34 -3.18
CA ARG A 117 -10.54 3.36 -2.93
C ARG A 117 -11.70 3.15 -3.90
N TYR A 118 -12.88 2.91 -3.33
CA TYR A 118 -14.11 2.82 -4.09
C TYR A 118 -14.81 4.17 -4.04
N SER A 119 -15.00 4.80 -5.20
CA SER A 119 -15.92 5.94 -5.30
C SER A 119 -17.20 5.48 -5.97
N ILE A 120 -18.33 5.94 -5.45
CA ILE A 120 -19.63 5.68 -6.07
C ILE A 120 -19.72 6.58 -7.31
N LYS A 121 -19.67 5.97 -8.50
CA LYS A 121 -19.87 6.70 -9.76
C LYS A 121 -21.37 6.82 -10.01
N ARG A 122 -21.96 7.95 -9.62
CA ARG A 122 -23.36 8.27 -9.91
C ARG A 122 -23.51 8.60 -11.40
N THR A 123 -23.79 7.62 -12.24
CA THR A 123 -24.16 7.85 -13.65
C THR A 123 -25.59 8.37 -13.71
N GLY A 124 -25.75 9.70 -13.66
CA GLY A 124 -27.02 10.36 -13.93
C GLY A 124 -27.31 10.34 -15.43
N ASN A 125 -27.88 9.24 -15.95
CA ASN A 125 -28.45 9.25 -17.29
C ASN A 125 -29.88 9.80 -17.21
N SER A 126 -29.99 11.13 -17.19
CA SER A 126 -31.28 11.81 -17.25
C SER A 126 -31.78 11.80 -18.70
N ALA A 127 -32.66 10.86 -19.04
CA ALA A 127 -33.42 10.92 -20.29
C ALA A 127 -34.65 11.80 -20.09
N SER A 128 -34.54 13.11 -20.36
CA SER A 128 -35.70 14.00 -20.44
C SER A 128 -36.34 13.86 -21.83
N VAL A 129 -37.46 13.15 -21.93
CA VAL A 129 -38.31 13.18 -23.11
C VAL A 129 -39.35 14.28 -22.91
N GLY A 130 -39.15 15.40 -23.61
CA GLY A 130 -40.10 16.50 -23.64
C GLY A 130 -41.22 16.25 -24.66
N VAL A 131 -42.45 16.14 -24.13
CA VAL A 131 -43.78 16.50 -24.67
C VAL A 131 -44.20 15.94 -26.05
N SER A 132 -45.41 15.38 -26.20
CA SER A 132 -46.63 16.22 -26.25
C SER A 132 -47.94 15.46 -25.94
N VAL A 133 -48.84 16.17 -25.25
CA VAL A 133 -50.32 16.06 -25.24
C VAL A 133 -51.05 15.42 -24.05
N LEU A 134 -50.56 14.43 -23.30
CA LEU A 134 -51.37 13.89 -22.17
C LEU A 134 -50.52 13.43 -20.97
N GLY A 135 -50.34 14.29 -19.98
CA GLY A 135 -49.99 13.89 -18.61
C GLY A 135 -48.55 13.41 -18.39
N GLN A 136 -47.81 14.15 -17.56
CA GLN A 136 -46.51 13.74 -17.04
C GLN A 136 -46.69 12.71 -15.92
N VAL A 137 -46.36 11.45 -16.19
CA VAL A 137 -46.25 10.43 -15.14
C VAL A 137 -44.84 10.50 -14.58
N SER A 138 -44.70 11.13 -13.42
CA SER A 138 -43.49 11.07 -12.61
C SER A 138 -43.51 9.76 -11.83
N MET A 139 -42.75 8.77 -12.30
CA MET A 139 -42.37 7.64 -11.45
C MET A 139 -40.95 7.86 -10.95
N PRO A 140 -40.74 8.14 -9.65
CA PRO A 140 -39.43 8.08 -9.06
C PRO A 140 -39.07 6.60 -8.93
N PHE A 141 -38.41 6.05 -9.94
CA PHE A 141 -37.80 4.73 -9.81
C PHE A 141 -36.59 4.87 -8.88
N GLY A 142 -36.85 4.63 -7.59
CA GLY A 142 -35.83 4.32 -6.60
C GLY A 142 -35.19 2.99 -6.97
N GLY A 143 -34.06 3.07 -7.65
CA GLY A 143 -33.18 1.95 -7.97
C GLY A 143 -31.79 2.51 -8.21
N SER A 144 -31.14 2.95 -7.15
CA SER A 144 -29.74 3.34 -7.18
C SER A 144 -28.91 2.06 -7.37
N ASP A 145 -28.58 1.70 -8.61
CA ASP A 145 -27.53 0.71 -8.84
C ASP A 145 -26.18 1.36 -8.54
N ASP A 146 -25.81 1.34 -7.26
CA ASP A 146 -24.49 1.74 -6.77
C ASP A 146 -23.45 0.73 -7.29
N SER A 147 -22.98 0.94 -8.52
CA SER A 147 -21.87 0.16 -9.09
C SER A 147 -20.55 0.68 -8.52
N LEU A 148 -19.92 -0.11 -7.65
CA LEU A 148 -18.59 0.14 -7.10
C LEU A 148 -17.53 0.03 -8.20
N VAL A 149 -17.18 1.14 -8.84
CA VAL A 149 -16.06 1.20 -9.78
C VAL A 149 -14.77 1.49 -9.00
N LYS A 150 -13.80 0.56 -9.03
CA LYS A 150 -12.47 0.75 -8.43
C LYS A 150 -11.83 2.02 -9.00
N THR A 151 -11.79 3.09 -8.20
CA THR A 151 -11.47 4.44 -8.69
C THR A 151 -9.99 4.77 -8.52
N ALA A 152 -9.33 4.16 -7.54
CA ALA A 152 -7.88 4.18 -7.41
C ALA A 152 -7.39 2.95 -6.63
N SER A 153 -6.30 2.35 -7.09
CA SER A 153 -5.52 1.35 -6.36
C SER A 153 -4.14 1.93 -6.16
N GLN A 154 -3.69 2.04 -4.91
CA GLN A 154 -2.38 2.60 -4.60
C GLN A 154 -1.65 1.72 -3.61
N THR A 155 -0.40 1.38 -3.92
CA THR A 155 0.50 0.73 -2.97
C THR A 155 0.76 1.69 -1.81
N VAL A 156 0.60 1.21 -0.58
CA VAL A 156 0.94 1.98 0.61
C VAL A 156 2.46 2.09 0.65
N THR A 157 3.00 3.30 0.53
CA THR A 157 4.46 3.57 0.52
C THR A 157 4.98 4.15 1.84
N ARG A 158 4.14 4.24 2.88
CA ARG A 158 4.52 4.83 4.17
C ARG A 158 5.44 3.89 4.97
N PRO A 159 6.71 4.25 5.26
CA PRO A 159 7.64 3.35 5.95
C PRO A 159 7.17 2.94 7.34
N LYS A 160 6.65 3.90 8.12
CA LYS A 160 6.12 3.66 9.48
C LYS A 160 5.01 2.61 9.53
N PHE A 161 4.25 2.44 8.44
CA PHE A 161 3.21 1.42 8.35
C PHE A 161 3.82 0.00 8.34
N TYR A 162 4.87 -0.21 7.55
CA TYR A 162 5.60 -1.48 7.51
C TYR A 162 6.43 -1.70 8.78
N ASP A 163 7.03 -0.65 9.36
CA ASP A 163 7.76 -0.76 10.62
C ASP A 163 6.87 -1.33 11.74
N GLY A 164 5.63 -0.84 11.86
CA GLY A 164 4.67 -1.37 12.83
C GLY A 164 4.30 -2.84 12.57
N PHE A 165 4.11 -3.23 11.30
CA PHE A 165 3.90 -4.63 10.94
C PHE A 165 5.09 -5.52 11.35
N PHE A 166 6.31 -5.12 10.99
CA PHE A 166 7.51 -5.91 11.29
C PHE A 166 7.81 -5.98 12.79
N GLN A 167 7.49 -4.93 13.56
CA GLN A 167 7.56 -4.98 15.03
C GLN A 167 6.60 -6.02 15.61
N LEU A 168 5.36 -6.07 15.11
CA LEU A 168 4.38 -7.07 15.55
C LEU A 168 4.78 -8.49 15.13
N LEU A 169 5.32 -8.63 13.91
CA LEU A 169 5.84 -9.91 13.43
C LEU A 169 6.95 -10.43 14.36
N GLN A 170 7.92 -9.57 14.71
CA GLN A 170 8.98 -9.95 15.65
C GLN A 170 8.44 -10.33 17.03
N ARG A 171 7.39 -9.66 17.51
CA ARG A 171 6.74 -9.99 18.78
C ARG A 171 6.10 -11.38 18.77
N PHE A 172 5.47 -11.80 17.67
CA PHE A 172 4.79 -13.08 17.56
C PHE A 172 5.69 -14.22 17.03
N LEU A 173 6.93 -13.92 16.63
CA LEU A 173 7.85 -14.89 16.09
C LEU A 173 8.18 -16.04 17.07
N PRO A 174 8.45 -15.81 18.37
CA PRO A 174 8.74 -16.89 19.31
C PRO A 174 7.56 -17.85 19.48
N ASP A 175 6.34 -17.32 19.57
CA ASP A 175 5.12 -18.12 19.71
C ASP A 175 4.84 -18.96 18.46
N ALA A 176 5.07 -18.40 17.27
CA ALA A 176 4.92 -19.10 16.01
C ALA A 176 5.97 -20.21 15.83
N GLN A 177 7.22 -19.97 16.25
CA GLN A 177 8.27 -20.99 16.26
C GLN A 177 7.95 -22.13 17.22
N ALA A 178 7.48 -21.81 18.42
CA ALA A 178 7.05 -22.82 19.40
C ALA A 178 5.88 -23.66 18.87
N ALA A 179 4.94 -23.04 18.15
CA ALA A 179 3.82 -23.75 17.52
C ALA A 179 4.25 -24.63 16.32
N ALA A 180 5.35 -24.29 15.65
CA ALA A 180 5.91 -25.05 14.54
C ALA A 180 6.86 -26.17 14.99
N ALA A 181 7.32 -26.15 16.24
CA ALA A 181 8.18 -27.20 16.78
C ALA A 181 7.44 -28.55 16.79
N PRO A 182 8.11 -29.66 16.42
CA PRO A 182 7.54 -30.99 16.54
C PRO A 182 7.06 -31.23 17.98
N HIS A 183 5.79 -31.61 18.14
CA HIS A 183 5.23 -31.96 19.44
C HIS A 183 5.82 -33.31 19.88
N GLU A 184 6.85 -33.29 20.73
CA GLU A 184 7.33 -34.52 21.37
C GLU A 184 6.25 -34.95 22.37
N PRO A 185 5.57 -36.10 22.15
CA PRO A 185 4.55 -36.55 23.08
C PRO A 185 5.20 -36.75 24.46
N PRO A 186 4.51 -36.39 25.56
CA PRO A 186 5.08 -36.55 26.89
C PRO A 186 5.48 -38.01 27.09
N VAL A 187 6.77 -38.25 27.31
CA VAL A 187 7.30 -39.57 27.64
C VAL A 187 6.57 -40.02 28.90
N ARG A 188 5.66 -40.98 28.74
CA ARG A 188 5.01 -41.66 29.85
C ARG A 188 6.12 -42.38 30.61
N THR A 189 6.66 -41.76 31.66
CA THR A 189 7.51 -42.43 32.63
C THR A 189 6.67 -43.55 33.24
N LYS A 190 6.88 -44.76 32.73
CA LYS A 190 6.31 -45.99 33.28
C LYS A 190 6.84 -46.08 34.71
N GLY A 191 5.98 -45.73 35.67
CA GLY A 191 6.27 -45.87 37.09
C GLY A 191 6.79 -47.27 37.34
N ALA A 192 7.97 -47.33 37.96
CA ALA A 192 8.53 -48.55 38.50
C ALA A 192 7.51 -49.16 39.47
N ALA A 193 7.10 -50.38 39.17
CA ALA A 193 6.44 -51.28 40.11
C ALA A 193 7.51 -52.02 40.93
#